data_AF-A0A821BIR8-F1
#
_entry.id   AF-A0A821BIR8-F1
#
_cell.length_a   1.000
_cell.length_b   1.000
_cell.length_c   1.000
_cell.angle_alpha   90.00
_cell.angle_beta   90.00
_cell.angle_gamma   90.00
#
_symmetry.space_group_name_H-M   'P 1'
#
loop_
_entity.id
_entity.type
_entity.pdbx_description
1 polymer ?
#
loop_
_entity_poly.entity_id
_entity_poly.type
_entity_poly.pdbx_seq_one_letter_code
_entity_poly.pdbx_strand_id
1 'polypeptide(L)'
;MKREFANNKTVDEKEHDTKLTLRSSSDVYRVDHSLRIEVFQKWVWVIEKRIPVAVASDLIHCFVRLTTQTDKNYKDRVQLQLLIEVDEPALFAVQLLHRRTVRTVVQSSFPMKSVKIFQVNVAGYVHPLQHMRGPNENVIEMARPKVRESIQALEVLLECKSAVRIPIDACFDLIDIKNGLVPYVIGHKATNNTQRSYLLERPNGSAQFKCQTCLLHSFEPEILLQTITELDNAKLLQIFIELFPPSIMQSPVDQSLNMIMNTNHLLGQLIHILHEKVKQAKLFSNHTQSCILLSQAIDILSRLHHQDILSIGQVVKYLHYDRLLFDLTESISKQTFLDNENNLWEKCQSFLKEKNHSDNDVNTDLVRVALAYALSRNEMKFIQSLIQTGRRTRFYLDLAEVFARLLNNESQLQIRPELVRGLWDRILDILSDKLQGPGGVKQQSRNRHQQSNTLNDKLSVVDLQKFLINIHHPILIQIIFSLSSRLYSLILVEQSHVDIYSEYSRY
;
A
#
# COMPACT_ATOMS: atom_id res chain seq x y z
N MET A 1 -18.89 83.14 20.27
CA MET A 1 -20.10 82.31 20.47
C MET A 1 -19.67 80.85 20.31
N LYS A 2 -19.74 80.07 21.39
CA LYS A 2 -19.31 78.66 21.44
C LYS A 2 -20.30 77.76 20.69
N ARG A 3 -19.80 76.81 19.90
CA ARG A 3 -20.52 75.59 19.50
C ARG A 3 -19.59 74.38 19.61
N GLU A 4 -20.12 73.36 20.27
CA GLU A 4 -19.64 71.99 20.39
C GLU A 4 -19.60 71.28 19.02
N PHE A 5 -18.79 70.22 18.88
CA PHE A 5 -19.28 68.88 18.53
C PHE A 5 -18.18 67.79 18.59
N ALA A 6 -18.55 66.72 19.29
CA ALA A 6 -18.24 65.30 19.10
C ALA A 6 -16.79 64.77 19.14
N ASN A 7 -16.52 64.09 20.26
CA ASN A 7 -15.57 62.99 20.39
C ASN A 7 -16.38 61.67 20.34
N ASN A 8 -16.03 60.72 19.47
CA ASN A 8 -16.19 59.26 19.67
C ASN A 8 -15.86 58.44 18.42
N LYS A 9 -14.71 57.74 18.43
CA LYS A 9 -14.50 56.40 17.87
C LYS A 9 -13.03 56.01 18.05
N THR A 10 -12.76 54.90 18.74
CA THR A 10 -11.77 53.86 18.37
C THR A 10 -11.44 52.97 19.57
N VAL A 11 -12.18 51.86 19.75
CA VAL A 11 -11.67 50.58 20.29
C VAL A 11 -12.71 49.55 19.85
N ASP A 12 -12.40 48.69 18.86
CA ASP A 12 -13.05 47.36 18.69
C ASP A 12 -12.54 46.55 17.48
N GLU A 13 -11.83 47.15 16.52
CA GLU A 13 -11.41 46.39 15.31
C GLU A 13 -10.10 45.58 15.46
N LYS A 14 -9.35 45.72 16.55
CA LYS A 14 -8.06 44.99 16.72
C LYS A 14 -8.15 43.66 17.46
N GLU A 15 -9.29 43.30 18.03
CA GLU A 15 -9.43 42.04 18.80
C GLU A 15 -10.05 40.89 17.98
N HIS A 16 -10.62 41.19 16.81
CA HIS A 16 -11.25 40.17 15.96
C HIS A 16 -10.29 39.48 14.99
N ASP A 17 -9.23 40.16 14.53
CA ASP A 17 -8.25 39.59 13.59
C ASP A 17 -7.28 38.60 14.27
N THR A 18 -6.92 38.81 15.53
CA THR A 18 -5.99 37.92 16.25
C THR A 18 -6.59 36.56 16.60
N LYS A 19 -7.93 36.48 16.75
CA LYS A 19 -8.66 35.22 17.01
C LYS A 19 -8.87 34.36 15.76
N LEU A 20 -8.83 34.94 14.55
CA LEU A 20 -8.99 34.19 13.29
C LEU A 20 -7.67 33.51 12.85
N THR A 21 -6.50 34.08 13.14
CA THR A 21 -5.19 33.47 12.85
C THR A 21 -4.78 32.31 13.76
N LEU A 22 -5.35 32.20 14.97
CA LEU A 22 -5.04 31.11 15.90
C LEU A 22 -5.85 29.83 15.62
N ARG A 23 -6.99 29.93 14.93
CA ARG A 23 -7.77 28.73 14.52
C ARG A 23 -7.15 28.03 13.31
N SER A 24 -6.46 28.74 12.41
CA SER A 24 -5.84 28.14 11.22
C SER A 24 -4.54 27.39 11.49
N SER A 25 -3.83 27.63 12.60
CA SER A 25 -2.62 26.85 12.93
C SER A 25 -2.97 25.48 13.51
N SER A 26 -3.98 25.40 14.40
CA SER A 26 -4.51 24.15 14.96
C SER A 26 -4.88 23.12 13.88
N ASP A 27 -5.50 23.57 12.79
CA ASP A 27 -5.98 22.67 11.74
C ASP A 27 -4.83 22.17 10.85
N VAL A 28 -3.76 22.96 10.68
CA VAL A 28 -2.54 22.53 9.98
C VAL A 28 -1.79 21.46 10.80
N TYR A 29 -1.69 21.63 12.13
CA TYR A 29 -1.11 20.60 13.01
C TYR A 29 -1.96 19.32 13.08
N ARG A 30 -3.30 19.43 13.05
CA ARG A 30 -4.22 18.26 13.06
C ARG A 30 -4.13 17.43 11.79
N VAL A 31 -4.02 18.06 10.61
CA VAL A 31 -3.87 17.36 9.32
C VAL A 31 -2.52 16.63 9.23
N ASP A 32 -1.46 17.22 9.78
CA ASP A 32 -0.12 16.60 9.85
C ASP A 32 -0.12 15.37 10.78
N HIS A 33 -0.78 15.45 11.94
CA HIS A 33 -0.92 14.31 12.86
C HIS A 33 -1.74 13.15 12.26
N SER A 34 -2.87 13.42 11.61
CA SER A 34 -3.72 12.38 11.01
C SER A 34 -2.99 11.60 9.90
N LEU A 35 -2.23 12.29 9.05
CA LEU A 35 -1.47 11.65 7.97
C LEU A 35 -0.28 10.83 8.50
N ARG A 36 0.41 11.33 9.54
CA ARG A 36 1.48 10.59 10.24
C ARG A 36 0.96 9.33 10.90
N ILE A 37 -0.21 9.40 11.52
CA ILE A 37 -0.89 8.26 12.14
C ILE A 37 -1.28 7.23 11.08
N GLU A 38 -1.91 7.63 9.98
CA GLU A 38 -2.34 6.70 8.93
C GLU A 38 -1.15 5.96 8.28
N VAL A 39 -0.06 6.69 8.01
CA VAL A 39 1.20 6.10 7.52
C VAL A 39 1.76 5.14 8.57
N PHE A 40 1.83 5.54 9.83
CA PHE A 40 2.38 4.70 10.89
C PHE A 40 1.54 3.42 11.10
N GLN A 41 0.21 3.50 11.07
CA GLN A 41 -0.69 2.35 11.19
C GLN A 41 -0.45 1.33 10.06
N LYS A 42 -0.32 1.79 8.81
CA LYS A 42 -0.01 0.93 7.65
C LYS A 42 1.37 0.30 7.77
N TRP A 43 2.35 1.03 8.29
CA TRP A 43 3.71 0.53 8.48
C TRP A 43 3.81 -0.50 9.61
N VAL A 44 3.17 -0.29 10.77
CA VAL A 44 3.23 -1.20 11.93
C VAL A 44 2.82 -2.63 11.58
N TRP A 45 1.87 -2.84 10.66
CA TRP A 45 1.44 -4.18 10.28
C TRP A 45 2.40 -4.89 9.30
N VAL A 46 2.95 -4.15 8.31
CA VAL A 46 4.04 -4.65 7.45
C VAL A 46 5.25 -5.01 8.31
N ILE A 47 5.48 -4.23 9.36
CA ILE A 47 6.53 -4.39 10.36
C ILE A 47 6.27 -5.58 11.28
N GLU A 48 5.02 -5.82 11.71
CA GLU A 48 4.67 -6.87 12.68
C GLU A 48 5.05 -8.28 12.22
N LYS A 49 5.01 -8.55 10.91
CA LYS A 49 5.32 -9.86 10.31
C LYS A 49 6.79 -10.06 9.95
N ARG A 50 7.60 -9.00 9.87
CA ARG A 50 8.96 -9.07 9.27
C ARG A 50 10.08 -8.47 10.13
N ILE A 51 9.77 -7.77 11.21
CA ILE A 51 10.76 -7.06 12.03
C ILE A 51 11.03 -7.79 13.37
N PRO A 52 12.28 -7.79 13.88
CA PRO A 52 12.61 -8.29 15.21
C PRO A 52 11.72 -7.71 16.32
N VAL A 53 11.46 -8.50 17.36
CA VAL A 53 10.52 -8.16 18.44
C VAL A 53 10.85 -6.83 19.12
N ALA A 54 12.13 -6.58 19.42
CA ALA A 54 12.57 -5.36 20.08
C ALA A 54 12.31 -4.10 19.24
N VAL A 55 12.65 -4.13 17.94
CA VAL A 55 12.39 -3.00 17.03
C VAL A 55 10.89 -2.74 16.89
N ALA A 56 10.08 -3.79 16.77
CA ALA A 56 8.63 -3.64 16.74
C ALA A 56 8.08 -3.04 18.05
N SER A 57 8.61 -3.45 19.21
CA SER A 57 8.23 -2.92 20.51
C SER A 57 8.56 -1.44 20.64
N ASP A 58 9.75 -1.04 20.20
CA ASP A 58 10.20 0.36 20.25
C ASP A 58 9.35 1.25 19.34
N LEU A 59 9.04 0.78 18.13
CA LEU A 59 8.16 1.50 17.21
C LEU A 59 6.75 1.68 17.78
N ILE A 60 6.18 0.65 18.40
CA ILE A 60 4.84 0.76 19.00
C ILE A 60 4.86 1.71 20.21
N HIS A 61 5.93 1.70 21.02
CA HIS A 61 6.07 2.69 22.10
C HIS A 61 6.20 4.11 21.57
N CYS A 62 6.94 4.31 20.48
CA CYS A 62 7.05 5.59 19.80
C CYS A 62 5.69 6.04 19.25
N PHE A 63 4.90 5.12 18.70
CA PHE A 63 3.55 5.42 18.22
C PHE A 63 2.64 5.91 19.34
N VAL A 64 2.63 5.19 20.47
CA VAL A 64 1.82 5.56 21.62
C VAL A 64 2.19 6.96 22.10
N ARG A 65 3.49 7.27 22.26
CA ARG A 65 3.96 8.61 22.64
C ARG A 65 3.47 9.70 21.69
N LEU A 66 3.56 9.45 20.38
CA LEU A 66 3.11 10.41 19.36
C LEU A 66 1.60 10.66 19.40
N THR A 67 0.83 9.62 19.68
CA THR A 67 -0.63 9.71 19.69
C THR A 67 -1.17 10.29 21.00
N THR A 68 -0.52 10.05 22.14
CA THR A 68 -1.03 10.50 23.45
C THR A 68 -0.59 11.92 23.84
N GLN A 69 0.28 12.57 23.05
CA GLN A 69 0.79 13.94 23.23
C GLN A 69 1.30 14.29 24.65
N THR A 70 1.58 13.30 25.48
CA THR A 70 1.94 13.46 26.89
C THR A 70 3.27 12.78 27.14
N ASP A 71 4.33 13.60 27.14
CA ASP A 71 5.72 13.16 27.33
C ASP A 71 6.01 12.69 28.77
N LYS A 72 5.02 12.77 29.67
CA LYS A 72 5.18 12.51 31.10
C LYS A 72 4.24 11.38 31.52
N ASN A 73 4.81 10.19 31.67
CA ASN A 73 4.28 9.06 32.43
C ASN A 73 3.02 8.34 31.92
N TYR A 74 3.03 7.83 30.68
CA TYR A 74 2.23 6.62 30.37
C TYR A 74 2.64 5.41 31.24
N LYS A 75 3.84 5.46 31.85
CA LYS A 75 4.34 4.44 32.79
C LYS A 75 3.60 4.43 34.12
N ASP A 76 2.93 5.51 34.50
CA ASP A 76 2.17 5.55 35.74
C ASP A 76 0.77 5.01 35.48
N ARG A 77 0.62 3.75 35.89
CA ARG A 77 -0.64 3.07 36.17
C ARG A 77 -1.68 4.06 36.71
N VAL A 78 -2.95 3.87 36.33
CA VAL A 78 -4.12 4.69 36.69
C VAL A 78 -4.23 5.86 35.69
N GLN A 79 -4.99 5.79 34.61
CA GLN A 79 -6.43 5.50 34.63
C GLN A 79 -6.84 4.85 33.29
N LEU A 80 -7.09 3.53 33.30
CA LEU A 80 -7.85 2.86 32.22
C LEU A 80 -9.22 3.54 31.97
N GLN A 81 -9.73 4.27 32.97
CA GLN A 81 -10.94 5.09 32.89
C GLN A 81 -10.77 6.34 32.02
N LEU A 82 -9.55 6.89 31.89
CA LEU A 82 -9.28 8.03 30.98
C LEU A 82 -9.19 7.59 29.52
N LEU A 83 -9.03 6.29 29.24
CA LEU A 83 -9.02 5.81 27.85
C LEU A 83 -10.32 6.15 27.11
N ILE A 84 -11.43 6.32 27.84
CA ILE A 84 -12.73 6.73 27.26
C ILE A 84 -12.66 8.15 26.68
N GLU A 85 -11.78 9.01 27.20
CA GLU A 85 -11.63 10.41 26.78
C GLU A 85 -10.52 10.61 25.73
N VAL A 86 -9.81 9.54 25.38
CA VAL A 86 -8.70 9.56 24.43
C VAL A 86 -9.23 9.50 22.99
N ASP A 87 -8.54 10.17 22.07
CA ASP A 87 -8.87 10.18 20.65
C ASP A 87 -8.71 8.79 20.00
N GLU A 88 -9.50 8.52 18.97
CA GLU A 88 -9.55 7.22 18.29
C GLU A 88 -8.16 6.71 17.82
N PRO A 89 -7.25 7.55 17.30
CA PRO A 89 -5.89 7.12 16.97
C PRO A 89 -5.05 6.66 18.14
N ALA A 90 -5.10 7.35 19.28
CA ALA A 90 -4.37 6.98 20.47
C ALA A 90 -4.97 5.74 21.13
N LEU A 91 -6.29 5.60 21.10
CA LEU A 91 -6.98 4.36 21.47
C LEU A 91 -6.48 3.17 20.62
N PHE A 92 -6.34 3.34 19.31
CA PHE A 92 -5.78 2.31 18.42
C PHE A 92 -4.31 1.99 18.76
N ALA A 93 -3.48 3.01 19.00
CA ALA A 93 -2.08 2.83 19.38
C ALA A 93 -1.92 2.05 20.69
N VAL A 94 -2.72 2.41 21.70
CA VAL A 94 -2.77 1.73 23.00
C VAL A 94 -3.22 0.27 22.84
N GLN A 95 -4.23 0.02 22.01
CA GLN A 95 -4.68 -1.35 21.72
C GLN A 95 -3.57 -2.19 21.06
N LEU A 96 -2.84 -1.63 20.09
CA LEU A 96 -1.70 -2.30 19.46
C LEU A 96 -0.60 -2.64 20.47
N LEU A 97 -0.27 -1.72 21.37
CA LEU A 97 0.73 -1.93 22.43
C LEU A 97 0.35 -3.11 23.33
N HIS A 98 -0.88 -3.13 23.85
CA HIS A 98 -1.32 -4.19 24.74
C HIS A 98 -1.45 -5.54 24.03
N ARG A 99 -1.95 -5.57 22.79
CA ARG A 99 -2.00 -6.79 21.97
C ARG A 99 -0.61 -7.34 21.69
N ARG A 100 0.34 -6.48 21.32
CA ARG A 100 1.73 -6.89 21.08
C ARG A 100 2.35 -7.46 22.34
N THR A 101 2.14 -6.81 23.49
CA THR A 101 2.64 -7.27 24.79
C THR A 101 2.17 -8.71 25.08
N VAL A 102 0.86 -8.98 24.94
CA VAL A 102 0.30 -10.32 25.12
C VAL A 102 0.88 -11.30 24.09
N ARG A 103 0.87 -10.94 22.81
CA ARG A 103 1.35 -11.80 21.71
C ARG A 103 2.82 -12.17 21.87
N THR A 104 3.70 -11.21 22.17
CA THR A 104 5.13 -11.42 22.36
C THR A 104 5.40 -12.43 23.47
N VAL A 105 4.70 -12.32 24.60
CA VAL A 105 4.87 -13.27 25.71
C VAL A 105 4.31 -14.64 25.34
N VAL A 106 3.10 -14.71 24.77
CA VAL A 106 2.49 -15.96 24.33
C VAL A 106 3.38 -16.69 23.31
N GLN A 107 3.89 -15.97 22.30
CA GLN A 107 4.80 -16.53 21.30
C GLN A 107 6.10 -17.05 21.92
N SER A 108 6.64 -16.36 22.93
CA SER A 108 7.86 -16.79 23.63
C SER A 108 7.66 -18.08 24.44
N SER A 109 6.43 -18.38 24.84
CA SER A 109 6.08 -19.61 25.57
C SER A 109 5.96 -20.83 24.66
N PHE A 110 5.89 -20.65 23.33
CA PHE A 110 5.88 -21.75 22.39
C PHE A 110 7.29 -22.03 21.86
N PRO A 111 7.72 -23.30 21.81
CA PRO A 111 9.01 -23.65 21.22
C PRO A 111 8.95 -23.40 19.71
N MET A 112 9.49 -22.27 19.26
CA MET A 112 9.72 -22.03 17.83
C MET A 112 10.89 -22.88 17.37
N LYS A 113 10.71 -23.63 16.27
CA LYS A 113 11.84 -24.26 15.58
C LYS A 113 12.82 -23.14 15.22
N SER A 114 14.04 -23.21 15.75
CA SER A 114 15.09 -22.28 15.36
C SER A 114 15.27 -22.41 13.85
N VAL A 115 15.12 -21.28 13.15
CA VAL A 115 15.51 -21.22 11.74
C VAL A 115 17.00 -21.51 11.74
N LYS A 116 17.43 -22.60 11.09
CA LYS A 116 18.85 -22.89 10.88
C LYS A 116 19.39 -21.76 10.02
N ILE A 117 19.96 -20.75 10.66
CA ILE A 117 20.69 -19.70 9.98
C ILE A 117 21.93 -20.40 9.43
N PHE A 118 22.01 -20.56 8.11
CA PHE A 118 23.23 -21.01 7.47
C PHE A 118 24.30 -19.96 7.75
N GLN A 119 25.18 -20.25 8.72
CA GLN A 119 26.32 -19.41 9.04
C GLN A 119 27.30 -19.51 7.87
N VAL A 120 27.13 -18.65 6.88
CA VAL A 120 28.24 -18.27 6.03
C VAL A 120 29.10 -17.37 6.91
N ASN A 121 30.17 -17.93 7.48
CA ASN A 121 31.15 -17.17 8.26
C ASN A 121 31.90 -16.22 7.32
N VAL A 122 31.26 -15.10 6.97
CA VAL A 122 31.93 -13.96 6.35
C VAL A 122 32.56 -13.17 7.50
N ALA A 123 33.89 -13.11 7.54
CA ALA A 123 34.62 -12.37 8.57
C ALA A 123 34.13 -10.91 8.59
N GLY A 124 33.64 -10.45 9.76
CA GLY A 124 33.10 -9.10 9.95
C GLY A 124 31.58 -8.96 9.72
N TYR A 125 30.88 -9.96 9.18
CA TYR A 125 29.42 -9.93 9.07
C TYR A 125 28.78 -10.60 10.28
N VAL A 126 28.12 -9.82 11.14
CA VAL A 126 27.27 -10.40 12.18
C VAL A 126 25.82 -10.38 11.71
N HIS A 127 25.19 -11.55 11.70
CA HIS A 127 23.82 -11.68 11.26
C HIS A 127 22.92 -10.77 12.12
N PRO A 128 22.12 -9.85 11.54
CA PRO A 128 21.31 -8.90 12.30
C PRO A 128 20.40 -9.59 13.33
N LEU A 129 19.79 -10.72 12.97
CA LEU A 129 18.96 -11.51 13.89
C LEU A 129 19.72 -12.10 15.09
N GLN A 130 21.03 -12.29 15.00
CA GLN A 130 21.85 -12.84 16.10
C GLN A 130 22.15 -11.77 17.16
N HIS A 131 22.42 -10.53 16.76
CA HIS A 131 22.53 -9.40 17.69
C HIS A 131 21.21 -9.05 18.38
N MET A 132 20.09 -9.27 17.70
CA MET A 132 18.76 -8.96 18.24
C MET A 132 18.25 -9.98 19.26
N ARG A 133 18.96 -11.10 19.50
CA ARG A 133 18.52 -12.14 20.45
C ARG A 133 18.43 -11.60 21.88
N GLY A 134 19.48 -10.96 22.38
CA GLY A 134 19.49 -10.38 23.74
C GLY A 134 18.43 -9.29 23.93
N PRO A 135 18.35 -8.28 23.04
CA PRO A 135 17.27 -7.28 23.09
C PRO A 135 15.86 -7.88 23.04
N ASN A 136 15.62 -8.91 22.22
CA ASN A 136 14.32 -9.58 22.16
C ASN A 136 13.99 -10.32 23.47
N GLU A 137 14.96 -11.04 24.05
CA GLU A 137 14.80 -11.72 25.33
C GLU A 137 14.52 -10.71 26.46
N ASN A 138 15.23 -9.57 26.48
CA ASN A 138 15.00 -8.48 27.42
C ASN A 138 13.59 -7.88 27.29
N VAL A 139 13.10 -7.67 26.06
CA VAL A 139 11.74 -7.17 25.82
C VAL A 139 10.69 -8.18 26.28
N ILE A 140 10.92 -9.47 26.05
CA ILE A 140 10.03 -10.54 26.54
C ILE A 140 10.00 -10.56 28.07
N GLU A 141 11.16 -10.51 28.73
CA GLU A 141 11.29 -10.44 30.19
C GLU A 141 10.54 -9.22 30.76
N MET A 142 10.68 -8.05 30.12
CA MET A 142 9.96 -6.82 30.50
C MET A 142 8.45 -6.88 30.22
N ALA A 143 8.02 -7.64 29.22
CA ALA A 143 6.61 -7.79 28.84
C ALA A 143 5.85 -8.78 29.74
N ARG A 144 6.50 -9.86 30.20
CA ARG A 144 5.89 -10.90 31.07
C ARG A 144 5.10 -10.34 32.27
N PRO A 145 5.65 -9.45 33.12
CA PRO A 145 4.90 -8.94 34.27
C PRO A 145 3.72 -8.04 33.87
N LYS A 146 3.67 -7.55 32.63
CA LYS A 146 2.65 -6.62 32.12
C LYS A 146 1.51 -7.31 31.36
N VAL A 147 1.57 -8.63 31.18
CA VAL A 147 0.55 -9.38 30.41
C VAL A 147 -0.82 -9.25 31.05
N ARG A 148 -0.92 -9.43 32.37
CA ARG A 148 -2.18 -9.34 33.10
C ARG A 148 -2.82 -7.95 32.94
N GLU A 149 -2.02 -6.90 33.11
CA GLU A 149 -2.46 -5.51 32.93
C GLU A 149 -2.91 -5.26 31.48
N SER A 150 -2.19 -5.83 30.51
CA SER A 150 -2.53 -5.69 29.10
C SER A 150 -3.82 -6.41 28.71
N ILE A 151 -4.09 -7.59 29.29
CA ILE A 151 -5.36 -8.29 29.11
C ILE A 151 -6.51 -7.45 29.68
N GLN A 152 -6.36 -6.94 30.90
CA GLN A 152 -7.37 -6.08 31.54
C GLN A 152 -7.62 -4.80 30.74
N ALA A 153 -6.57 -4.17 30.21
CA ALA A 153 -6.70 -3.00 29.34
C ALA A 153 -7.49 -3.32 28.07
N LEU A 154 -7.23 -4.47 27.44
CA LEU A 154 -7.95 -4.90 26.25
C LEU A 154 -9.41 -5.25 26.53
N GLU A 155 -9.71 -5.86 27.68
CA GLU A 155 -11.08 -6.13 28.13
C GLU A 155 -11.88 -4.82 28.30
N VAL A 156 -11.31 -3.83 28.99
CA VAL A 156 -11.92 -2.50 29.14
C VAL A 156 -12.14 -1.83 27.78
N LEU A 157 -11.16 -1.89 26.87
CA LEU A 157 -11.30 -1.33 25.52
C LEU A 157 -12.40 -2.03 24.70
N LEU A 158 -12.61 -3.33 24.88
CA LEU A 158 -13.69 -4.08 24.23
C LEU A 158 -15.07 -3.67 24.79
N GLU A 159 -15.16 -3.41 26.09
CA GLU A 159 -16.40 -2.98 26.76
C GLU A 159 -16.80 -1.54 26.39
N CYS A 160 -15.84 -0.67 26.06
CA CYS A 160 -16.08 0.74 25.76
C CYS A 160 -16.89 1.01 24.48
N LYS A 161 -17.25 -0.01 23.68
CA LYS A 161 -18.06 0.09 22.42
C LYS A 161 -17.62 1.13 21.39
N SER A 162 -16.49 1.82 21.61
CA SER A 162 -15.90 2.74 20.64
C SER A 162 -15.43 1.94 19.43
N ALA A 163 -15.29 2.60 18.29
CA ALA A 163 -15.06 2.04 16.95
C ALA A 163 -13.73 1.25 16.78
N VAL A 164 -13.13 0.78 17.86
CA VAL A 164 -11.93 -0.03 17.89
C VAL A 164 -12.27 -1.48 17.49
N ARG A 165 -12.50 -1.65 16.20
CA ARG A 165 -12.75 -2.95 15.56
C ARG A 165 -11.56 -3.87 15.80
N ILE A 166 -11.84 -5.17 15.97
CA ILE A 166 -10.85 -6.20 15.71
C ILE A 166 -10.39 -5.95 14.27
N PRO A 167 -9.11 -5.65 14.01
CA PRO A 167 -8.61 -5.61 12.66
C PRO A 167 -8.66 -7.03 12.12
N ILE A 168 -9.76 -7.35 11.48
CA ILE A 168 -9.82 -8.44 10.52
C ILE A 168 -8.99 -7.97 9.33
N ASP A 169 -8.28 -8.85 8.62
CA ASP A 169 -7.50 -8.46 7.44
C ASP A 169 -8.34 -7.58 6.47
N ALA A 170 -9.66 -7.81 6.38
CA ALA A 170 -10.64 -7.04 5.60
C ALA A 170 -10.93 -5.60 6.10
N CYS A 171 -10.66 -5.26 7.37
CA CYS A 171 -10.88 -3.90 7.90
C CYS A 171 -9.91 -2.86 7.31
N PHE A 172 -8.86 -3.31 6.62
CA PHE A 172 -7.85 -2.44 6.01
C PHE A 172 -7.89 -2.46 4.47
N ASP A 173 -8.58 -3.43 3.86
CA ASP A 173 -8.90 -3.40 2.43
C ASP A 173 -10.03 -2.39 2.12
N LEU A 174 -10.74 -1.90 3.15
CA LEU A 174 -11.94 -1.08 3.04
C LEU A 174 -11.77 0.40 3.42
N ILE A 175 -10.54 0.92 3.51
CA ILE A 175 -10.33 2.36 3.62
C ILE A 175 -10.24 2.94 2.19
N ASP A 176 -11.34 2.81 1.46
CA ASP A 176 -11.70 3.71 0.36
C ASP A 176 -13.24 3.90 0.34
N ILE A 177 -13.68 5.07 0.84
CA ILE A 177 -14.85 5.88 0.46
C ILE A 177 -16.30 5.36 0.71
N LYS A 178 -16.93 6.05 1.68
CA LYS A 178 -18.31 6.61 1.76
C LYS A 178 -19.57 5.76 1.89
N ASN A 179 -19.64 4.48 1.59
CA ASN A 179 -20.92 3.75 1.73
C ASN A 179 -20.80 2.59 2.72
N GLY A 180 -21.24 2.84 3.95
CA GLY A 180 -21.29 1.84 5.01
C GLY A 180 -22.21 0.68 4.67
N LEU A 181 -21.65 -0.39 4.13
CA LEU A 181 -22.20 -1.74 4.13
C LEU A 181 -21.05 -2.72 3.87
N VAL A 182 -20.57 -3.36 4.95
CA VAL A 182 -19.59 -4.45 4.88
C VAL A 182 -20.38 -5.76 4.81
N PRO A 183 -20.22 -6.62 3.78
CA PRO A 183 -20.77 -7.96 3.82
C PRO A 183 -19.97 -8.80 4.79
N TYR A 184 -20.65 -9.36 5.79
CA TYR A 184 -20.11 -10.33 6.73
C TYR A 184 -19.90 -11.66 5.99
N VAL A 185 -18.69 -11.92 5.49
CA VAL A 185 -18.32 -13.23 4.94
C VAL A 185 -17.28 -13.87 5.84
N ILE A 186 -17.74 -14.68 6.80
CA ILE A 186 -16.92 -15.74 7.38
C ILE A 186 -16.83 -16.84 6.32
N GLY A 187 -15.83 -16.71 5.44
CA GLY A 187 -15.50 -17.70 4.43
C GLY A 187 -14.12 -18.28 4.70
N HIS A 188 -14.01 -19.14 5.72
CA HIS A 188 -12.86 -20.03 5.81
C HIS A 188 -12.84 -20.95 4.58
N LYS A 189 -11.63 -21.20 4.05
CA LYS A 189 -11.24 -22.17 3.02
C LYS A 189 -12.16 -23.42 2.95
N ALA A 190 -13.31 -23.30 2.30
CA ALA A 190 -14.05 -24.45 1.83
C ALA A 190 -13.34 -24.94 0.57
N THR A 191 -12.96 -26.21 0.54
CA THR A 191 -12.38 -26.85 -0.64
C THR A 191 -13.35 -26.77 -1.81
N ASN A 192 -12.86 -26.53 -3.04
CA ASN A 192 -13.63 -26.30 -4.26
C ASN A 192 -14.78 -27.31 -4.49
N ASN A 193 -14.60 -28.56 -4.07
CA ASN A 193 -15.62 -29.61 -4.21
C ASN A 193 -16.90 -29.35 -3.41
N THR A 194 -16.81 -28.68 -2.28
CA THR A 194 -17.96 -28.40 -1.40
C THR A 194 -18.78 -27.23 -1.94
N GLN A 195 -18.14 -26.18 -2.48
CA GLN A 195 -18.87 -25.07 -3.12
C GLN A 195 -19.61 -25.51 -4.38
N ARG A 196 -19.04 -26.45 -5.15
CA ARG A 196 -19.65 -26.98 -6.38
C ARG A 196 -20.97 -27.72 -6.10
N SER A 197 -21.05 -28.51 -5.03
CA SER A 197 -22.30 -29.21 -4.67
C SER A 197 -23.37 -28.25 -4.13
N TYR A 198 -22.98 -27.28 -3.28
CA TYR A 198 -23.96 -26.35 -2.68
C TYR A 198 -24.61 -25.38 -3.69
N LEU A 199 -23.91 -24.99 -4.76
CA LEU A 199 -24.45 -24.10 -5.79
C LEU A 199 -25.35 -24.82 -6.80
N LEU A 200 -25.09 -26.10 -7.08
CA LEU A 200 -25.86 -26.89 -8.04
C LEU A 200 -27.11 -27.53 -7.43
N GLU A 201 -27.16 -27.76 -6.10
CA GLU A 201 -28.22 -28.58 -5.47
C GLU A 201 -29.43 -27.81 -4.89
N ARG A 202 -29.56 -26.48 -5.05
CA ARG A 202 -30.81 -25.79 -4.66
C ARG A 202 -31.88 -25.92 -5.75
N PRO A 203 -32.99 -26.68 -5.55
CA PRO A 203 -33.91 -26.99 -6.64
C PRO A 203 -34.91 -25.87 -6.95
N ASN A 204 -35.10 -24.88 -6.07
CA ASN A 204 -36.29 -24.01 -6.10
C ASN A 204 -36.05 -22.54 -6.48
N GLY A 205 -34.87 -22.19 -7.02
CA GLY A 205 -34.60 -20.83 -7.54
C GLY A 205 -34.95 -20.69 -9.02
N SER A 206 -35.38 -19.50 -9.47
CA SER A 206 -35.51 -19.19 -10.89
C SER A 206 -34.17 -19.41 -11.61
N ALA A 207 -34.20 -19.82 -12.89
CA ALA A 207 -32.98 -20.01 -13.68
C ALA A 207 -32.10 -18.75 -13.68
N GLN A 208 -32.72 -17.56 -13.69
CA GLN A 208 -32.05 -16.27 -13.56
C GLN A 208 -31.27 -16.15 -12.24
N PHE A 209 -31.88 -16.51 -11.10
CA PHE A 209 -31.21 -16.45 -9.80
C PHE A 209 -30.03 -17.42 -9.72
N LYS A 210 -30.17 -18.63 -10.28
CA LYS A 210 -29.07 -19.60 -10.36
C LYS A 210 -27.91 -19.04 -11.17
N CYS A 211 -28.18 -18.46 -12.33
CA CYS A 211 -27.14 -17.86 -13.17
C CYS A 211 -26.48 -16.66 -12.51
N GLN A 212 -27.26 -15.77 -11.88
CA GLN A 212 -26.73 -14.65 -11.11
C GLN A 212 -25.80 -15.12 -9.99
N THR A 213 -26.22 -16.15 -9.25
CA THR A 213 -25.42 -16.75 -8.17
C THR A 213 -24.14 -17.37 -8.72
N CYS A 214 -24.20 -18.11 -9.82
CA CYS A 214 -23.02 -18.68 -10.48
C CYS A 214 -22.06 -17.59 -10.97
N LEU A 215 -22.56 -16.56 -11.65
CA LEU A 215 -21.75 -15.43 -12.12
C LEU A 215 -21.15 -14.63 -10.96
N LEU A 216 -21.82 -14.52 -9.81
CA LEU A 216 -21.31 -13.82 -8.64
C LEU A 216 -20.25 -14.62 -7.89
N HIS A 217 -20.42 -15.92 -7.74
CA HIS A 217 -19.60 -16.72 -6.82
C HIS A 217 -18.58 -17.62 -7.50
N SER A 218 -18.77 -17.96 -8.77
CA SER A 218 -17.80 -18.77 -9.51
C SER A 218 -16.62 -17.93 -10.00
N PHE A 219 -15.44 -18.53 -9.92
CA PHE A 219 -14.24 -18.05 -10.58
C PHE A 219 -13.73 -19.05 -11.62
N GLU A 220 -14.33 -20.23 -11.73
CA GLU A 220 -13.92 -21.26 -12.70
C GLU A 220 -14.34 -20.80 -14.11
N PRO A 221 -13.39 -20.59 -15.05
CA PRO A 221 -13.70 -20.06 -16.37
C PRO A 221 -14.68 -20.94 -17.14
N GLU A 222 -14.60 -22.27 -16.98
CA GLU A 222 -15.48 -23.23 -17.63
C GLU A 222 -16.93 -23.06 -17.16
N ILE A 223 -17.13 -22.89 -15.84
CA ILE A 223 -18.47 -22.65 -15.27
C ILE A 223 -19.02 -21.30 -15.74
N LEU A 224 -18.17 -20.26 -15.77
CA LEU A 224 -18.56 -18.94 -16.24
C LEU A 224 -18.97 -18.99 -17.72
N LEU A 225 -18.17 -19.63 -18.57
CA LEU A 225 -18.46 -19.84 -19.99
C LEU A 225 -19.76 -20.60 -20.17
N GLN A 226 -19.94 -21.72 -19.48
CA GLN A 226 -21.15 -22.52 -19.55
C GLN A 226 -22.39 -21.70 -19.15
N THR A 227 -22.31 -20.99 -18.02
CA THR A 227 -23.42 -20.15 -17.51
C THR A 227 -23.79 -19.05 -18.51
N ILE A 228 -22.79 -18.45 -19.16
CA ILE A 228 -22.99 -17.40 -20.17
C ILE A 228 -23.64 -17.98 -21.43
N THR A 229 -23.23 -19.17 -21.88
CA THR A 229 -23.79 -19.82 -23.07
C THR A 229 -25.22 -20.34 -22.88
N GLU A 230 -25.64 -20.63 -21.64
CA GLU A 230 -26.97 -21.14 -21.32
C GLU A 230 -28.04 -20.04 -21.19
N LEU A 231 -27.63 -18.77 -21.12
CA LEU A 231 -28.54 -17.64 -20.94
C LEU A 231 -28.94 -17.00 -22.28
N ASP A 232 -30.19 -16.55 -22.35
CA ASP A 232 -30.67 -15.68 -23.43
C ASP A 232 -29.99 -14.30 -23.37
N ASN A 233 -29.54 -13.78 -24.52
CA ASN A 233 -28.72 -12.57 -24.64
C ASN A 233 -29.36 -11.35 -23.96
N ALA A 234 -30.69 -11.19 -24.04
CA ALA A 234 -31.40 -10.06 -23.44
C ALA A 234 -31.41 -10.15 -21.91
N LYS A 235 -31.65 -11.34 -21.35
CA LYS A 235 -31.63 -11.59 -19.90
C LYS A 235 -30.22 -11.46 -19.33
N LEU A 236 -29.24 -11.96 -20.08
CA LEU A 236 -27.82 -11.90 -19.76
C LEU A 236 -27.34 -10.45 -19.65
N LEU A 237 -27.72 -9.57 -20.58
CA LEU A 237 -27.45 -8.14 -20.50
C LEU A 237 -28.03 -7.49 -19.23
N GLN A 238 -29.29 -7.79 -18.90
CA GLN A 238 -29.92 -7.24 -17.71
C GLN A 238 -29.19 -7.70 -16.43
N ILE A 239 -28.90 -8.98 -16.32
CA ILE A 239 -28.13 -9.55 -15.21
C ILE A 239 -26.76 -8.86 -15.10
N PHE A 240 -26.11 -8.54 -16.22
CA PHE A 240 -24.81 -7.87 -16.19
C PHE A 240 -24.87 -6.45 -15.69
N ILE A 241 -25.82 -5.65 -16.16
CA ILE A 241 -25.99 -4.28 -15.68
C ILE A 241 -26.28 -4.28 -14.17
N GLU A 242 -27.01 -5.28 -13.67
CA GLU A 242 -27.32 -5.43 -12.24
C GLU A 242 -26.11 -5.86 -11.40
N LEU A 243 -25.33 -6.85 -11.88
CA LEU A 243 -24.24 -7.45 -11.10
C LEU A 243 -22.89 -6.74 -11.24
N PHE A 244 -22.63 -6.21 -12.43
CA PHE A 244 -21.37 -5.57 -12.81
C PHE A 244 -21.72 -4.25 -13.51
N PRO A 245 -22.25 -3.27 -12.75
CA PRO A 245 -22.60 -1.99 -13.33
C PRO A 245 -21.38 -1.42 -14.06
N PRO A 246 -21.55 -0.85 -15.27
CA PRO A 246 -20.43 -0.33 -16.04
C PRO A 246 -19.64 0.63 -15.16
N SER A 247 -18.42 0.24 -14.81
CA SER A 247 -17.56 1.10 -14.02
C SER A 247 -17.30 2.36 -14.83
N ILE A 248 -17.22 3.52 -14.15
CA ILE A 248 -16.81 4.76 -14.80
C ILE A 248 -15.49 4.44 -15.52
N MET A 249 -15.46 4.64 -16.84
CA MET A 249 -14.39 4.15 -17.72
C MET A 249 -13.04 4.79 -17.33
N GLN A 250 -12.32 4.15 -16.42
CA GLN A 250 -11.10 4.68 -15.84
C GLN A 250 -9.86 4.03 -16.43
N SER A 251 -9.95 2.81 -16.95
CA SER A 251 -8.81 2.12 -17.54
C SER A 251 -8.85 2.11 -19.08
N PRO A 252 -7.67 2.11 -19.74
CA PRO A 252 -7.57 1.91 -21.20
C PRO A 252 -8.23 0.60 -21.68
N VAL A 253 -8.21 -0.43 -20.83
CA VAL A 253 -8.83 -1.73 -21.11
C VAL A 253 -10.34 -1.58 -21.23
N ASP A 254 -10.98 -0.85 -20.30
CA ASP A 254 -12.44 -0.66 -20.31
C ASP A 254 -12.87 0.10 -21.58
N GLN A 255 -12.08 1.08 -22.04
CA GLN A 255 -12.33 1.80 -23.28
C GLN A 255 -12.26 0.88 -24.50
N SER A 256 -11.20 0.07 -24.61
CA SER A 256 -11.04 -0.89 -25.70
C SER A 256 -12.09 -2.01 -25.66
N LEU A 257 -12.47 -2.48 -24.47
CA LEU A 257 -13.54 -3.47 -24.29
C LEU A 257 -14.90 -2.94 -24.75
N ASN A 258 -15.18 -1.66 -24.53
CA ASN A 258 -16.43 -1.06 -25.01
C ASN A 258 -16.51 -1.00 -26.54
N MET A 259 -15.37 -0.76 -27.21
CA MET A 259 -15.33 -0.89 -28.66
C MET A 259 -15.68 -2.31 -29.12
N ILE A 260 -15.19 -3.35 -28.42
CA ILE A 260 -15.56 -4.74 -28.70
C ILE A 260 -17.03 -5.00 -28.38
N MET A 261 -17.57 -4.49 -27.27
CA MET A 261 -18.99 -4.63 -26.93
C MET A 261 -19.91 -4.04 -28.00
N ASN A 262 -19.48 -2.97 -28.67
CA ASN A 262 -20.24 -2.36 -29.77
C ASN A 262 -20.24 -3.19 -31.06
N THR A 263 -19.21 -4.01 -31.31
CA THR A 263 -19.13 -4.83 -32.53
C THR A 263 -19.58 -6.28 -32.29
N ASN A 264 -19.19 -6.87 -31.17
CA ASN A 264 -19.61 -8.18 -30.72
C ASN A 264 -19.95 -8.14 -29.22
N HIS A 265 -21.21 -7.81 -28.96
CA HIS A 265 -21.74 -7.60 -27.62
C HIS A 265 -21.49 -8.79 -26.67
N LEU A 266 -21.78 -10.02 -27.11
CA LEU A 266 -21.61 -11.21 -26.27
C LEU A 266 -20.13 -11.44 -25.90
N LEU A 267 -19.22 -11.29 -26.87
CA LEU A 267 -17.79 -11.42 -26.65
C LEU A 267 -17.27 -10.33 -25.70
N GLY A 268 -17.62 -9.08 -25.98
CA GLY A 268 -17.18 -7.95 -25.15
C GLY A 268 -17.64 -8.11 -23.70
N GLN A 269 -18.87 -8.58 -23.49
CA GLN A 269 -19.40 -8.90 -22.17
C GLN A 269 -18.65 -10.05 -21.51
N LEU A 270 -18.42 -11.15 -22.22
CA LEU A 270 -17.65 -12.29 -21.70
C LEU A 270 -16.28 -11.85 -21.17
N ILE A 271 -15.54 -11.09 -21.96
CA ILE A 271 -14.22 -10.60 -21.56
C ILE A 271 -14.33 -9.59 -20.40
N HIS A 272 -15.34 -8.71 -20.42
CA HIS A 272 -15.58 -7.79 -19.31
C HIS A 272 -15.84 -8.53 -17.99
N ILE A 273 -16.63 -9.61 -17.99
CA ILE A 273 -16.87 -10.41 -16.78
C ILE A 273 -15.59 -11.07 -16.28
N LEU A 274 -14.81 -11.66 -17.18
CA LEU A 274 -13.53 -12.27 -16.81
C LEU A 274 -12.60 -11.20 -16.21
N HIS A 275 -12.57 -9.99 -16.77
CA HIS A 275 -11.76 -8.89 -16.25
C HIS A 275 -12.26 -8.36 -14.90
N GLU A 276 -13.57 -8.20 -14.70
CA GLU A 276 -14.16 -7.84 -13.41
C GLU A 276 -13.90 -8.92 -12.35
N LYS A 277 -13.96 -10.20 -12.74
CA LYS A 277 -13.58 -11.31 -11.86
C LYS A 277 -12.11 -11.29 -11.47
N VAL A 278 -11.24 -10.86 -12.38
CA VAL A 278 -9.82 -10.63 -12.08
C VAL A 278 -9.65 -9.48 -11.10
N LYS A 279 -10.38 -8.36 -11.26
CA LYS A 279 -10.40 -7.26 -10.29
C LYS A 279 -10.87 -7.74 -8.90
N GLN A 280 -11.94 -8.53 -8.84
CA GLN A 280 -12.43 -9.13 -7.59
C GLN A 280 -11.40 -10.09 -6.97
N ALA A 281 -10.82 -11.00 -7.76
CA ALA A 281 -9.81 -11.94 -7.28
C ALA A 281 -8.56 -11.23 -6.75
N LYS A 282 -8.17 -10.10 -7.37
CA LYS A 282 -7.09 -9.23 -6.90
C LYS A 282 -7.35 -8.67 -5.51
N LEU A 283 -8.58 -8.21 -5.24
CA LEU A 283 -8.95 -7.71 -3.90
C LEU A 283 -8.78 -8.79 -2.82
N PHE A 284 -9.05 -10.05 -3.15
CA PHE A 284 -8.84 -11.19 -2.24
C PHE A 284 -7.42 -11.78 -2.29
N SER A 285 -6.46 -11.11 -2.94
CA SER A 285 -5.08 -11.58 -3.13
C SER A 285 -4.97 -12.98 -3.77
N ASN A 286 -5.96 -13.39 -4.57
CA ASN A 286 -5.96 -14.67 -5.27
C ASN A 286 -5.31 -14.52 -6.66
N HIS A 287 -3.98 -14.42 -6.67
CA HIS A 287 -3.19 -14.20 -7.88
C HIS A 287 -3.31 -15.35 -8.89
N THR A 288 -3.27 -16.61 -8.41
CA THR A 288 -3.38 -17.79 -9.28
C THR A 288 -4.69 -17.78 -10.08
N GLN A 289 -5.81 -17.48 -9.42
CA GLN A 289 -7.11 -17.42 -10.09
C GLN A 289 -7.19 -16.26 -11.09
N SER A 290 -6.59 -15.12 -10.74
CA SER A 290 -6.49 -13.95 -11.63
C SER A 290 -5.73 -14.32 -12.91
N CYS A 291 -4.61 -15.03 -12.80
CA CYS A 291 -3.83 -15.48 -13.96
C CYS A 291 -4.58 -16.49 -14.82
N ILE A 292 -5.35 -17.42 -14.24
CA ILE A 292 -6.17 -18.38 -14.99
C ILE A 292 -7.25 -17.65 -15.80
N LEU A 293 -8.00 -16.74 -15.16
CA LEU A 293 -9.06 -15.96 -15.81
C LEU A 293 -8.51 -15.08 -16.95
N LEU A 294 -7.37 -14.41 -16.73
CA LEU A 294 -6.71 -13.62 -17.77
C LEU A 294 -6.22 -14.50 -18.92
N SER A 295 -5.65 -15.68 -18.62
CA SER A 295 -5.21 -16.62 -19.65
C SER A 295 -6.37 -17.06 -20.53
N GLN A 296 -7.52 -17.35 -19.93
CA GLN A 296 -8.72 -17.72 -20.65
C GLN A 296 -9.23 -16.57 -21.53
N ALA A 297 -9.27 -15.34 -20.99
CA ALA A 297 -9.68 -14.16 -21.76
C ALA A 297 -8.77 -13.91 -22.97
N ILE A 298 -7.45 -14.01 -22.77
CA ILE A 298 -6.45 -13.89 -23.83
C ILE A 298 -6.63 -14.97 -24.90
N ASP A 299 -6.81 -16.23 -24.50
CA ASP A 299 -6.97 -17.36 -25.42
C ASP A 299 -8.25 -17.23 -26.26
N ILE A 300 -9.37 -16.85 -25.64
CA ILE A 300 -10.62 -16.56 -26.35
C ILE A 300 -10.42 -15.47 -27.40
N LEU A 301 -9.81 -14.34 -27.03
CA LEU A 301 -9.59 -13.24 -27.96
C LEU A 301 -8.58 -13.58 -29.06
N SER A 302 -7.54 -14.36 -28.75
CA SER A 302 -6.50 -14.72 -29.72
C SER A 302 -6.98 -15.69 -30.80
N ARG A 303 -8.00 -16.49 -30.51
CA ARG A 303 -8.61 -17.44 -31.47
C ARG A 303 -9.54 -16.76 -32.48
N LEU A 304 -9.90 -15.50 -32.26
CA LEU A 304 -10.85 -14.79 -33.11
C LEU A 304 -10.15 -14.10 -34.27
N HIS A 305 -10.40 -14.59 -35.48
CA HIS A 305 -10.08 -13.88 -36.72
C HIS A 305 -11.21 -12.91 -37.07
N HIS A 306 -11.33 -11.79 -36.34
CA HIS A 306 -12.37 -10.77 -36.59
C HIS A 306 -11.85 -9.58 -37.40
N GLN A 307 -12.74 -8.83 -38.05
CA GLN A 307 -12.39 -7.60 -38.81
C GLN A 307 -11.83 -6.47 -37.91
N ASP A 308 -12.10 -6.52 -36.60
CA ASP A 308 -11.65 -5.53 -35.61
C ASP A 308 -10.27 -5.87 -35.00
N ILE A 309 -9.32 -6.30 -35.84
CA ILE A 309 -8.01 -6.82 -35.41
C ILE A 309 -7.27 -5.81 -34.51
N LEU A 310 -7.42 -4.51 -34.79
CA LEU A 310 -6.72 -3.46 -34.05
C LEU A 310 -7.24 -3.31 -32.61
N SER A 311 -8.56 -3.30 -32.39
CA SER A 311 -9.13 -3.17 -31.04
C SER A 311 -8.93 -4.45 -30.23
N ILE A 312 -9.09 -5.63 -30.84
CA ILE A 312 -8.82 -6.92 -30.20
C ILE A 312 -7.34 -7.02 -29.83
N GLY A 313 -6.42 -6.65 -30.73
CA GLY A 313 -4.99 -6.65 -30.47
C GLY A 313 -4.61 -5.75 -29.29
N GLN A 314 -5.24 -4.58 -29.16
CA GLN A 314 -5.06 -3.69 -28.01
C GLN A 314 -5.57 -4.31 -26.71
N VAL A 315 -6.77 -4.90 -26.70
CA VAL A 315 -7.30 -5.56 -25.50
C VAL A 315 -6.41 -6.74 -25.09
N VAL A 316 -6.00 -7.59 -26.03
CA VAL A 316 -5.09 -8.71 -25.75
C VAL A 316 -3.77 -8.21 -25.16
N LYS A 317 -3.20 -7.13 -25.72
CA LYS A 317 -2.00 -6.48 -25.19
C LYS A 317 -2.19 -6.04 -23.74
N TYR A 318 -3.30 -5.37 -23.42
CA TYR A 318 -3.57 -4.95 -22.05
C TYR A 318 -3.82 -6.10 -21.08
N LEU A 319 -4.52 -7.15 -21.51
CA LEU A 319 -4.71 -8.35 -20.69
C LEU A 319 -3.38 -9.06 -20.40
N HIS A 320 -2.44 -9.04 -21.36
CA HIS A 320 -1.08 -9.51 -21.13
C HIS A 320 -0.32 -8.66 -20.12
N TYR A 321 -0.52 -7.34 -20.12
CA TYR A 321 0.07 -6.44 -19.11
C TYR A 321 -0.51 -6.69 -17.72
N ASP A 322 -1.83 -6.82 -17.59
CA ASP A 322 -2.46 -7.18 -16.31
C ASP A 322 -1.94 -8.53 -15.82
N ARG A 323 -1.81 -9.52 -16.71
CA ARG A 323 -1.24 -10.84 -16.35
C ARG A 323 0.19 -10.72 -15.88
N LEU A 324 1.02 -9.97 -16.61
CA LEU A 324 2.42 -9.72 -16.22
C LEU A 324 2.49 -9.05 -14.84
N LEU A 325 1.60 -8.10 -14.53
CA LEU A 325 1.53 -7.47 -13.22
C LEU A 325 1.29 -8.50 -12.10
N PHE A 326 0.36 -9.44 -12.31
CA PHE A 326 0.08 -10.51 -11.35
C PHE A 326 1.26 -11.49 -11.20
N ASP A 327 1.83 -11.96 -12.31
CA ASP A 327 2.96 -12.89 -12.30
C ASP A 327 4.17 -12.28 -11.57
N LEU A 328 4.45 -10.99 -11.81
CA LEU A 328 5.53 -10.26 -11.12
C LEU A 328 5.21 -10.07 -9.63
N THR A 329 3.99 -9.67 -9.28
CA THR A 329 3.58 -9.48 -7.89
C THR A 329 3.68 -10.78 -7.09
N GLU A 330 3.20 -11.89 -7.68
CA GLU A 330 3.30 -13.21 -7.06
C GLU A 330 4.77 -13.62 -6.88
N SER A 331 5.61 -13.46 -7.90
CA SER A 331 7.04 -13.78 -7.85
C SER A 331 7.78 -12.96 -6.79
N ILE A 332 7.51 -11.66 -6.68
CA ILE A 332 8.05 -10.80 -5.61
C ILE A 332 7.59 -11.29 -4.23
N SER A 333 6.29 -11.59 -4.07
CA SER A 333 5.72 -12.01 -2.79
C SER A 333 6.34 -13.32 -2.28
N LYS A 334 6.60 -14.27 -3.19
CA LYS A 334 7.22 -15.56 -2.91
C LYS A 334 8.75 -15.47 -2.83
N GLN A 335 9.34 -14.33 -3.20
CA GLN A 335 10.78 -14.12 -3.34
C GLN A 335 11.44 -15.15 -4.27
N THR A 336 10.69 -15.62 -5.27
CA THR A 336 11.16 -16.60 -6.24
C THR A 336 11.74 -15.87 -7.44
N PHE A 337 13.02 -15.52 -7.35
CA PHE A 337 13.77 -14.80 -8.38
C PHE A 337 14.67 -15.70 -9.23
N LEU A 338 14.64 -17.01 -9.03
CA LEU A 338 15.40 -17.95 -9.85
C LEU A 338 14.80 -18.00 -11.26
N ASP A 339 15.66 -18.10 -12.28
CA ASP A 339 15.33 -18.09 -13.72
C ASP A 339 14.53 -19.29 -14.22
N ASN A 340 13.88 -20.04 -13.32
CA ASN A 340 13.26 -21.29 -13.72
C ASN A 340 11.90 -21.06 -14.42
N GLU A 341 11.84 -21.60 -15.63
CA GLU A 341 10.70 -22.05 -16.45
C GLU A 341 9.73 -21.03 -17.06
N ASN A 342 9.57 -19.80 -16.54
CA ASN A 342 8.45 -18.94 -16.96
C ASN A 342 8.77 -17.78 -17.91
N ASN A 343 10.04 -17.59 -18.32
CA ASN A 343 10.52 -16.45 -19.12
C ASN A 343 10.01 -15.09 -18.57
N LEU A 344 9.73 -15.02 -17.27
CA LEU A 344 9.07 -13.88 -16.64
C LEU A 344 9.97 -12.64 -16.70
N TRP A 345 11.28 -12.86 -16.52
CA TRP A 345 12.26 -11.80 -16.66
C TRP A 345 12.32 -11.25 -18.09
N GLU A 346 12.32 -12.11 -19.11
CA GLU A 346 12.30 -11.68 -20.51
C GLU A 346 11.05 -10.86 -20.84
N LYS A 347 9.87 -11.29 -20.34
CA LYS A 347 8.61 -10.54 -20.48
C LYS A 347 8.69 -9.17 -19.80
N CYS A 348 9.24 -9.12 -18.59
CA CYS A 348 9.48 -7.87 -17.86
C CYS A 348 10.43 -6.94 -18.62
N GLN A 349 11.55 -7.46 -19.13
CA GLN A 349 12.51 -6.71 -19.93
C GLN A 349 11.89 -6.18 -21.22
N SER A 350 11.13 -7.01 -21.93
CA SER A 350 10.42 -6.63 -23.15
C SER A 350 9.45 -5.48 -22.89
N PHE A 351 8.63 -5.62 -21.83
CA PHE A 351 7.70 -4.57 -21.40
C PHE A 351 8.41 -3.25 -21.07
N LEU A 352 9.51 -3.29 -20.30
CA LEU A 352 10.26 -2.09 -19.91
C LEU A 352 11.05 -1.45 -21.07
N LYS A 353 11.43 -2.23 -22.09
CA LYS A 353 12.14 -1.74 -23.29
C LYS A 353 11.21 -1.20 -24.38
N GLU A 354 9.92 -1.50 -24.32
CA GLU A 354 8.96 -1.11 -25.35
C GLU A 354 8.85 0.42 -25.44
N LYS A 355 9.31 1.00 -26.57
CA LYS A 355 9.37 2.46 -26.78
C LYS A 355 8.02 3.11 -27.07
N ASN A 356 7.03 2.31 -27.50
CA ASN A 356 5.77 2.79 -28.09
C ASN A 356 4.60 2.87 -27.10
N HIS A 357 4.86 2.77 -25.81
CA HIS A 357 3.89 3.04 -24.76
C HIS A 357 3.35 4.48 -24.87
N SER A 358 2.12 4.71 -25.32
CA SER A 358 1.55 6.07 -25.20
C SER A 358 1.36 6.41 -23.72
N ASP A 359 1.45 7.70 -23.34
CA ASP A 359 1.41 8.11 -21.92
C ASP A 359 0.09 7.71 -21.22
N ASN A 360 -0.96 7.44 -22.00
CA ASN A 360 -2.26 7.01 -21.50
C ASN A 360 -2.43 5.48 -21.47
N ASP A 361 -1.56 4.71 -22.14
CA ASP A 361 -1.75 3.27 -22.32
C ASP A 361 -1.09 2.42 -21.22
N VAL A 362 -0.18 2.99 -20.44
CA VAL A 362 0.61 2.20 -19.48
C VAL A 362 0.04 2.27 -18.09
N ASN A 363 -0.30 1.08 -17.56
CA ASN A 363 -0.59 0.92 -16.15
C ASN A 363 0.66 1.25 -15.31
N THR A 364 0.62 2.37 -14.60
CA THR A 364 1.73 2.83 -13.75
C THR A 364 2.07 1.84 -12.63
N ASP A 365 1.10 1.04 -12.17
CA ASP A 365 1.34 -0.04 -11.23
C ASP A 365 2.23 -1.14 -11.81
N LEU A 366 2.07 -1.47 -13.10
CA LEU A 366 2.91 -2.46 -13.77
C LEU A 366 4.35 -1.98 -13.88
N VAL A 367 4.57 -0.72 -14.27
CA VAL A 367 5.94 -0.16 -14.31
C VAL A 367 6.58 -0.19 -12.93
N ARG A 368 5.85 0.25 -11.91
CA ARG A 368 6.28 0.24 -10.52
C ARG A 368 6.72 -1.16 -10.07
N VAL A 369 5.87 -2.16 -10.31
CA VAL A 369 6.14 -3.56 -9.94
C VAL A 369 7.28 -4.16 -10.77
N ALA A 370 7.34 -3.88 -12.07
CA ALA A 370 8.40 -4.35 -12.97
C ALA A 370 9.79 -3.82 -12.58
N LEU A 371 9.89 -2.54 -12.22
CA LEU A 371 11.15 -1.96 -11.72
C LEU A 371 11.55 -2.52 -10.35
N ALA A 372 10.59 -2.71 -9.44
CA ALA A 372 10.84 -3.35 -8.16
C ALA A 372 11.29 -4.82 -8.32
N TYR A 373 10.73 -5.52 -9.31
CA TYR A 373 11.16 -6.87 -9.70
C TYR A 373 12.60 -6.88 -10.21
N ALA A 374 12.95 -5.97 -11.14
CA ALA A 374 14.31 -5.83 -11.67
C ALA A 374 15.34 -5.55 -10.56
N LEU A 375 15.00 -4.66 -9.62
CA LEU A 375 15.85 -4.38 -8.44
C LEU A 375 16.04 -5.63 -7.57
N SER A 376 14.97 -6.37 -7.33
CA SER A 376 15.01 -7.59 -6.50
C SER A 376 15.84 -8.71 -7.14
N ARG A 377 15.94 -8.73 -8.48
CA ARG A 377 16.78 -9.64 -9.25
C ARG A 377 18.25 -9.23 -9.38
N ASN A 378 18.64 -8.10 -8.80
CA ASN A 378 19.97 -7.52 -8.95
C ASN A 378 20.34 -7.10 -10.40
N GLU A 379 19.35 -6.71 -11.20
CA GLU A 379 19.50 -6.41 -12.64
C GLU A 379 19.91 -4.94 -12.89
N MET A 380 20.97 -4.49 -12.21
CA MET A 380 21.36 -3.08 -12.12
C MET A 380 21.80 -2.50 -13.47
N LYS A 381 22.56 -3.27 -14.26
CA LYS A 381 23.01 -2.86 -15.59
C LYS A 381 21.82 -2.65 -16.54
N PHE A 382 20.79 -3.48 -16.42
CA PHE A 382 19.57 -3.34 -17.21
C PHE A 382 18.82 -2.06 -16.83
N ILE A 383 18.62 -1.80 -15.53
CA ILE A 383 17.99 -0.56 -15.07
C ILE A 383 18.77 0.68 -15.55
N GLN A 384 20.10 0.65 -15.48
CA GLN A 384 20.97 1.72 -16.00
C GLN A 384 20.81 1.93 -17.52
N SER A 385 20.57 0.85 -18.28
CA SER A 385 20.34 0.94 -19.73
C SER A 385 19.01 1.60 -20.10
N LEU A 386 17.99 1.49 -19.24
CA LEU A 386 16.66 2.04 -19.50
C LEU A 386 16.64 3.58 -19.49
N ILE A 387 17.50 4.24 -18.69
CA ILE A 387 17.53 5.71 -18.57
C ILE A 387 17.88 6.40 -19.90
N GLN A 388 18.69 5.76 -20.74
CA GLN A 388 19.02 6.29 -22.06
C GLN A 388 17.82 6.29 -23.02
N THR A 389 16.80 5.48 -22.70
CA THR A 389 15.67 5.20 -23.59
C THR A 389 14.34 5.79 -23.13
N GLY A 390 14.17 6.10 -21.85
CA GLY A 390 12.86 6.41 -21.26
C GLY A 390 12.59 7.90 -21.01
N ARG A 391 11.54 8.47 -21.61
CA ARG A 391 10.91 9.74 -21.18
C ARG A 391 9.70 9.54 -20.25
N ARG A 392 9.11 8.35 -20.24
CA ARG A 392 7.76 8.06 -19.71
C ARG A 392 7.89 7.34 -18.36
N THR A 393 7.19 7.79 -17.31
CA THR A 393 7.35 7.36 -15.90
C THR A 393 8.74 7.62 -15.30
N ARG A 394 9.32 8.76 -15.66
CA ARG A 394 10.66 9.19 -15.23
C ARG A 394 10.87 9.05 -13.72
N PHE A 395 9.84 9.28 -12.91
CA PHE A 395 9.98 9.24 -11.45
C PHE A 395 10.27 7.85 -10.86
N TYR A 396 9.57 6.78 -11.27
CA TYR A 396 9.86 5.43 -10.76
C TYR A 396 11.19 4.94 -11.32
N LEU A 397 11.48 5.26 -12.58
CA LEU A 397 12.74 4.90 -13.22
C LEU A 397 13.93 5.59 -12.55
N ASP A 398 13.82 6.89 -12.27
CA ASP A 398 14.85 7.66 -11.57
C ASP A 398 15.07 7.13 -10.15
N LEU A 399 14.00 6.76 -9.43
CA LEU A 399 14.13 6.18 -8.10
C LEU A 399 14.77 4.79 -8.15
N ALA A 400 14.36 3.96 -9.11
CA ALA A 400 14.97 2.67 -9.37
C ALA A 400 16.44 2.81 -9.77
N GLU A 401 16.81 3.85 -10.51
CA GLU A 401 18.19 4.16 -10.86
C GLU A 401 19.01 4.50 -9.62
N VAL A 402 18.52 5.36 -8.73
CA VAL A 402 19.21 5.70 -7.48
C VAL A 402 19.46 4.44 -6.66
N PHE A 403 18.45 3.58 -6.51
CA PHE A 403 18.61 2.28 -5.87
C PHE A 403 19.59 1.38 -6.60
N ALA A 404 19.58 1.36 -7.93
CA ALA A 404 20.51 0.56 -8.70
C ALA A 404 21.96 1.01 -8.54
N ARG A 405 22.21 2.32 -8.48
CA ARG A 405 23.55 2.87 -8.20
C ARG A 405 24.02 2.54 -6.79
N LEU A 406 23.11 2.55 -5.81
CA LEU A 406 23.42 2.14 -4.43
C LEU A 406 23.86 0.66 -4.36
N LEU A 407 23.18 -0.21 -5.13
CA LEU A 407 23.48 -1.65 -5.19
C LEU A 407 24.70 -2.01 -6.05
N ASN A 408 25.00 -1.22 -7.07
CA ASN A 408 26.12 -1.46 -7.98
C ASN A 408 27.50 -1.09 -7.40
N ASN A 409 27.59 -0.66 -6.13
CA ASN A 409 28.87 -0.48 -5.46
C ASN A 409 29.48 -1.85 -5.12
N GLU A 410 30.45 -2.28 -5.94
CA GLU A 410 31.11 -3.59 -5.89
C GLU A 410 31.78 -3.90 -4.53
N SER A 411 32.17 -2.88 -3.78
CA SER A 411 32.57 -3.02 -2.38
C SER A 411 31.33 -2.98 -1.48
N GLN A 412 30.71 -4.13 -1.24
CA GLN A 412 29.52 -4.29 -0.37
C GLN A 412 29.67 -3.69 1.04
N LEU A 413 30.89 -3.30 1.43
CA LEU A 413 31.23 -2.75 2.74
C LEU A 413 31.21 -1.20 2.82
N GLN A 414 31.15 -0.48 1.70
CA GLN A 414 31.17 1.00 1.72
C GLN A 414 30.21 1.58 0.70
N ILE A 415 28.98 1.85 1.14
CA ILE A 415 28.03 2.64 0.36
C ILE A 415 28.56 4.08 0.30
N ARG A 416 28.71 4.63 -0.91
CA ARG A 416 29.17 6.01 -1.11
C ARG A 416 28.20 7.02 -0.47
N PRO A 417 28.66 7.88 0.47
CA PRO A 417 27.80 8.84 1.15
C PRO A 417 27.05 9.78 0.21
N GLU A 418 27.62 10.10 -0.95
CA GLU A 418 27.01 11.00 -1.94
C GLU A 418 25.73 10.41 -2.54
N LEU A 419 25.69 9.08 -2.75
CA LEU A 419 24.51 8.40 -3.29
C LEU A 419 23.38 8.33 -2.25
N VAL A 420 23.74 8.06 -0.99
CA VAL A 420 22.78 8.05 0.13
C VAL A 420 22.21 9.44 0.34
N ARG A 421 23.06 10.48 0.26
CA ARG A 421 22.62 11.87 0.33
C ARG A 421 21.68 12.23 -0.82
N GLY A 422 21.98 11.82 -2.04
CA GLY A 422 21.10 12.03 -3.18
C GLY A 422 19.73 11.36 -3.01
N LEU A 423 19.69 10.14 -2.46
CA LEU A 423 18.43 9.47 -2.11
C LEU A 423 17.68 10.21 -0.99
N TRP A 424 18.40 10.65 0.04
CA TRP A 424 17.85 11.41 1.16
C TRP A 424 17.18 12.70 0.70
N ASP A 425 17.89 13.52 -0.07
CA ASP A 425 17.38 14.79 -0.58
C ASP A 425 16.11 14.56 -1.41
N ARG A 426 16.09 13.49 -2.23
CA ARG A 426 14.92 13.14 -3.05
C ARG A 426 13.72 12.69 -2.23
N ILE A 427 13.93 11.91 -1.16
CA ILE A 427 12.86 11.53 -0.23
C ILE A 427 12.33 12.77 0.49
N LEU A 428 13.20 13.67 0.94
CA LEU A 428 12.78 14.93 1.55
C LEU A 428 11.95 15.80 0.61
N ASP A 429 12.33 15.90 -0.66
CA ASP A 429 11.57 16.65 -1.67
C ASP A 429 10.14 16.09 -1.80
N ILE A 430 9.99 14.77 -1.89
CA ILE A 430 8.69 14.08 -1.97
C ILE A 430 7.82 14.35 -0.74
N LEU A 431 8.43 14.38 0.44
CA LEU A 431 7.73 14.59 1.71
C LEU A 431 7.37 16.07 1.94
N SER A 432 8.22 16.99 1.49
CA SER A 432 8.08 18.43 1.71
C SER A 432 6.99 19.07 0.84
N ASP A 433 6.64 18.47 -0.29
CA ASP A 433 5.63 19.01 -1.21
C ASP A 433 4.22 19.16 -0.61
N LYS A 434 3.92 18.47 0.50
CA LYS A 434 2.61 18.61 1.20
C LYS A 434 2.53 19.82 2.13
N LEU A 435 3.66 20.45 2.50
CA LEU A 435 3.69 21.54 3.48
C LEU A 435 3.38 22.92 2.88
N GLN A 436 3.39 23.06 1.55
CA GLN A 436 2.94 24.28 0.90
C GLN A 436 1.41 24.27 0.78
N GLY A 437 0.74 24.64 1.87
CA GLY A 437 -0.72 24.75 1.91
C GLY A 437 -1.30 25.68 0.83
N PRO A 438 -2.60 25.58 0.52
CA PRO A 438 -3.27 26.32 -0.56
C PRO A 438 -3.33 27.85 -0.39
N GLY A 439 -2.75 28.41 0.67
CA GLY A 439 -2.75 29.86 0.97
C GLY A 439 -1.46 30.62 0.65
N GLY A 440 -0.40 29.95 0.19
CA GLY A 440 0.94 30.54 0.03
C GLY A 440 1.22 31.25 -1.30
N VAL A 441 0.23 31.83 -1.99
CA VAL A 441 0.47 32.58 -3.24
C VAL A 441 0.60 34.08 -2.96
N LYS A 442 1.60 34.48 -2.16
CA LYS A 442 2.09 35.86 -2.16
C LYS A 442 3.61 35.84 -1.91
N GLN A 443 4.39 36.32 -2.88
CA GLN A 443 5.83 36.63 -2.83
C GLN A 443 6.88 35.58 -3.29
N GLN A 444 6.61 34.81 -4.35
CA GLN A 444 7.71 34.34 -5.22
C GLN A 444 7.53 34.87 -6.65
N SER A 445 7.61 36.19 -6.79
CA SER A 445 7.78 36.87 -8.07
C SER A 445 9.17 37.51 -8.12
N ARG A 446 10.17 36.78 -8.63
CA ARG A 446 11.37 37.28 -9.36
C ARG A 446 12.45 36.18 -9.44
N ASN A 447 12.14 35.12 -10.17
CA ASN A 447 13.13 34.33 -10.92
C ASN A 447 12.38 33.41 -11.90
N ARG A 448 11.69 34.05 -12.85
CA ARG A 448 11.19 33.37 -14.05
C ARG A 448 12.27 33.55 -15.11
N HIS A 449 13.05 32.51 -15.37
CA HIS A 449 13.52 32.11 -16.71
C HIS A 449 14.07 30.67 -16.56
N GLN A 450 13.51 29.73 -17.33
CA GLN A 450 13.80 28.27 -17.38
C GLN A 450 13.10 27.32 -16.39
N GLN A 451 11.81 27.49 -16.12
CA GLN A 451 10.97 26.33 -15.76
C GLN A 451 10.11 25.98 -16.98
N SER A 452 10.49 24.90 -17.65
CA SER A 452 9.72 24.27 -18.72
C SER A 452 8.34 23.87 -18.22
N ASN A 453 7.32 24.03 -19.07
CA ASN A 453 5.93 23.60 -18.89
C ASN A 453 5.73 22.07 -18.77
N THR A 454 6.64 21.34 -18.11
CA THR A 454 6.40 19.96 -17.69
C THR A 454 5.50 20.01 -16.46
N LEU A 455 4.19 20.07 -16.69
CA LEU A 455 3.17 19.91 -15.64
C LEU A 455 3.49 18.67 -14.78
N ASN A 456 3.94 18.92 -13.55
CA ASN A 456 3.63 18.18 -12.33
C ASN A 456 3.70 16.64 -12.31
N ASP A 457 4.77 16.03 -12.83
CA ASP A 457 5.12 14.63 -12.52
C ASP A 457 5.96 14.51 -11.25
N LYS A 458 5.47 15.08 -10.14
CA LYS A 458 6.12 14.87 -8.84
C LYS A 458 5.55 13.60 -8.21
N LEU A 459 6.44 12.69 -7.80
CA LEU A 459 6.06 11.46 -7.10
C LEU A 459 5.35 11.84 -5.80
N SER A 460 4.11 11.38 -5.61
CA SER A 460 3.41 11.60 -4.35
C SER A 460 3.97 10.69 -3.25
N VAL A 461 3.72 11.03 -1.99
CA VAL A 461 4.05 10.15 -0.84
C VAL A 461 3.37 8.79 -0.97
N VAL A 462 2.16 8.74 -1.54
CA VAL A 462 1.41 7.49 -1.76
C VAL A 462 2.10 6.64 -2.81
N ASP A 463 2.60 7.25 -3.89
CA ASP A 463 3.31 6.54 -4.95
C ASP A 463 4.67 6.03 -4.49
N LEU A 464 5.39 6.82 -3.68
CA LEU A 464 6.61 6.37 -3.02
C LEU A 464 6.32 5.15 -2.13
N GLN A 465 5.33 5.24 -1.24
CA GLN A 465 4.94 4.12 -0.37
C GLN A 465 4.60 2.88 -1.18
N LYS A 466 3.78 3.03 -2.22
CA LYS A 466 3.43 1.96 -3.15
C LYS A 466 4.68 1.33 -3.76
N PHE A 467 5.68 2.10 -4.18
CA PHE A 467 6.90 1.53 -4.75
C PHE A 467 7.72 0.76 -3.72
N LEU A 468 7.92 1.35 -2.53
CA LEU A 468 8.70 0.75 -1.45
C LEU A 468 8.13 -0.58 -0.96
N ILE A 469 6.79 -0.75 -0.95
CA ILE A 469 6.13 -2.01 -0.55
C ILE A 469 6.56 -3.19 -1.46
N ASN A 470 6.89 -2.92 -2.73
CA ASN A 470 7.29 -3.95 -3.68
C ASN A 470 8.81 -4.24 -3.66
N ILE A 471 9.60 -3.47 -2.90
CA ILE A 471 11.05 -3.68 -2.81
C ILE A 471 11.32 -4.79 -1.79
N HIS A 472 11.94 -5.87 -2.27
CA HIS A 472 12.31 -7.02 -1.45
C HIS A 472 13.83 -7.18 -1.28
N HIS A 473 14.63 -6.30 -1.87
CA HIS A 473 16.08 -6.37 -1.77
C HIS A 473 16.55 -5.97 -0.36
N PRO A 474 17.28 -6.83 0.38
CA PRO A 474 17.58 -6.64 1.80
C PRO A 474 18.38 -5.37 2.08
N ILE A 475 19.41 -5.09 1.27
CA ILE A 475 20.25 -3.88 1.40
C ILE A 475 19.40 -2.61 1.22
N LEU A 476 18.51 -2.58 0.22
CA LEU A 476 17.65 -1.41 -0.02
C LEU A 476 16.69 -1.20 1.14
N ILE A 477 16.05 -2.27 1.63
CA ILE A 477 15.16 -2.21 2.78
C ILE A 477 15.90 -1.63 4.00
N GLN A 478 17.13 -2.08 4.26
CA GLN A 478 17.94 -1.57 5.35
C GLN A 478 18.26 -0.07 5.18
N ILE A 479 18.68 0.36 3.98
CA ILE A 479 18.93 1.78 3.69
C ILE A 479 17.67 2.61 3.89
N ILE A 480 16.54 2.18 3.30
CA ILE A 480 15.24 2.86 3.43
C ILE A 480 14.85 2.97 4.90
N PHE A 481 15.00 1.88 5.67
CA PHE A 481 14.72 1.87 7.10
C PHE A 481 15.61 2.84 7.87
N SER A 482 16.92 2.83 7.64
CA SER A 482 17.87 3.75 8.29
C SER A 482 17.55 5.22 7.96
N LEU A 483 17.24 5.54 6.71
CA LEU A 483 16.83 6.89 6.31
C LEU A 483 15.51 7.26 6.99
N SER A 484 14.51 6.39 6.98
CA SER A 484 13.21 6.65 7.59
C SER A 484 13.32 6.86 9.11
N SER A 485 14.16 6.06 9.78
CA SER A 485 14.47 6.20 11.21
C SER A 485 15.19 7.51 11.51
N ARG A 486 16.13 7.94 10.65
CA ARG A 486 16.81 9.22 10.79
C ARG A 486 15.87 10.40 10.61
N LEU A 487 15.02 10.35 9.59
CA LEU A 487 13.98 11.35 9.35
C LEU A 487 13.03 11.44 10.54
N TYR A 488 12.57 10.31 11.02
CA TYR A 488 11.74 10.21 12.20
C TYR A 488 12.39 10.84 13.43
N SER A 489 13.68 10.54 13.65
CA SER A 489 14.45 11.12 14.76
C SER A 489 14.59 12.64 14.63
N LEU A 490 14.80 13.17 13.43
CA LEU A 490 14.86 14.62 13.21
C LEU A 490 13.51 15.30 13.52
N ILE A 491 12.41 14.70 13.08
CA ILE A 491 11.06 15.19 13.38
C ILE A 491 10.81 15.16 14.90
N LEU A 492 11.24 14.11 15.60
CA LEU A 492 11.11 14.01 17.06
C LEU A 492 11.99 15.01 17.82
N VAL A 493 13.21 15.26 17.34
CA VAL A 493 14.15 16.23 17.95
C VAL A 493 13.64 17.66 17.81
N GLU A 494 12.96 18.00 16.72
CA GLU A 494 12.25 19.28 16.61
C GLU A 494 11.07 19.38 17.58
N GLN A 495 10.48 18.25 18.01
CA GLN A 495 9.31 18.20 18.87
C GLN A 495 9.61 18.01 20.36
N SER A 496 10.82 17.57 20.72
CA SER A 496 11.16 17.23 22.11
C SER A 496 12.67 17.37 22.38
N HIS A 497 13.05 17.92 23.54
CA HIS A 497 14.42 17.93 24.07
C HIS A 497 14.88 16.51 24.48
N VAL A 498 14.88 15.56 23.53
CA VAL A 498 15.16 14.14 23.79
C VAL A 498 16.48 13.72 23.14
N ASP A 499 17.33 13.08 23.95
CA ASP A 499 18.63 12.56 23.57
C ASP A 499 18.55 11.57 22.40
N ILE A 500 19.47 11.75 21.44
CA ILE A 500 19.47 11.07 20.15
C ILE A 500 19.80 9.57 20.30
N TYR A 501 18.90 8.71 19.83
CA TYR A 501 19.14 7.26 19.63
C TYR A 501 20.22 7.05 18.55
N SER A 502 21.48 6.93 18.97
CA SER A 502 22.66 6.96 18.10
C SER A 502 23.11 5.60 17.55
N GLU A 503 22.50 4.48 17.94
CA GLU A 503 23.10 3.16 17.68
C GLU A 503 22.79 2.55 16.30
N TYR A 504 21.68 2.91 15.63
CA TYR A 504 21.33 2.30 14.33
C TYR A 504 21.73 3.12 13.10
N SER A 505 22.23 4.35 13.28
CA SER A 505 22.52 5.29 12.19
C SER A 505 23.99 5.35 11.75
N ARG A 506 24.86 4.51 12.33
CA ARG A 506 26.32 4.52 12.07
C ARG A 506 26.81 3.43 11.11
N TYR A 507 25.92 2.63 10.52
CA TYR A 507 26.27 1.60 9.54
C TYR A 507 25.69 1.91 8.16
#